data_AF-A0A2L0PLU9-F1
#
_entry.id   AF-A0A2L0PLU9-F1
#
_cell.length_a   1.000
_cell.length_b   1.000
_cell.length_c   1.000
_cell.angle_alpha   90.00
_cell.angle_beta   90.00
_cell.angle_gamma   90.00
#
_symmetry.space_group_name_H-M   'P 1'
#
loop_
_entity.id
_entity.type
_entity.pdbx_description
1 polymer ?
#
loop_
_entity_poly.entity_id
_entity_poly.type
_entity_poly.pdbx_seq_one_letter_code
_entity_poly.pdbx_strand_id
1 'polypeptide(L)'
;MKQYLWMLGLVLGFSQAASAAPVKDVSKELDQATYAAINVYRNQGMTGLQKAVNDCYRQVGYATPFCVYLDAAGREIDFTVARAYKELGRNVLPSTFFQAKSFGERTASFYILHQHTRKESNAHMQKIQKQIQKQVNKNLFPQD
;
A
#
# COMPACT_ATOMS: atom_id res chain seq x y z
N MET A 1 -33.37 26.66 53.36
CA MET A 1 -32.81 25.53 52.58
C MET A 1 -33.78 25.15 51.46
N LYS A 2 -33.69 25.81 50.29
CA LYS A 2 -34.46 25.45 49.09
C LYS A 2 -33.90 26.21 47.89
N GLN A 3 -32.72 25.81 47.41
CA GLN A 3 -32.12 26.49 46.26
C GLN A 3 -31.06 25.65 45.51
N TYR A 4 -31.24 24.33 45.37
CA TYR A 4 -30.34 23.51 44.55
C TYR A 4 -31.07 22.37 43.84
N LEU A 5 -32.19 22.68 43.17
CA LEU A 5 -32.95 21.68 42.41
C LEU A 5 -33.24 22.12 40.97
N TRP A 6 -32.27 22.77 40.31
CA TRP A 6 -32.36 23.16 38.90
C TRP A 6 -31.05 22.94 38.10
N MET A 7 -30.14 22.07 38.56
CA MET A 7 -28.92 21.73 37.82
C MET A 7 -28.77 20.22 37.62
N LEU A 8 -29.81 19.56 37.11
CA LEU A 8 -29.79 18.12 36.84
C LEU A 8 -30.51 17.73 35.54
N GLY A 9 -30.51 18.62 34.54
CA GLY A 9 -31.20 18.35 33.28
C GLY A 9 -30.62 19.11 32.10
N LEU A 10 -29.32 18.93 31.79
CA LEU A 10 -28.75 19.36 30.51
C LEU A 10 -27.33 18.78 30.26
N VAL A 11 -27.13 17.49 30.56
CA VAL A 11 -25.92 16.76 30.14
C VAL A 11 -26.34 15.51 29.34
N LEU A 12 -27.19 15.71 28.34
CA LEU A 12 -27.53 14.72 27.32
C LEU A 12 -27.59 15.43 25.97
N GLY A 13 -26.44 15.92 25.53
CA GLY A 13 -26.27 16.53 24.22
C GLY A 13 -24.79 16.53 23.90
N PHE A 14 -24.44 16.03 22.72
CA PHE A 14 -23.09 15.87 22.21
C PHE A 14 -22.33 14.62 22.65
N SER A 15 -23.00 13.47 22.61
CA SER A 15 -22.36 12.32 21.97
C SER A 15 -22.28 12.60 20.46
N GLN A 16 -21.45 13.57 20.06
CA GLN A 16 -21.03 13.65 18.68
C GLN A 16 -20.31 12.33 18.44
N ALA A 17 -20.88 11.50 17.58
CA ALA A 17 -20.15 10.42 16.96
C ALA A 17 -18.84 11.04 16.48
N ALA A 18 -17.74 10.74 17.19
CA ALA A 18 -16.41 10.90 16.67
C ALA A 18 -16.30 9.88 15.53
N SER A 19 -16.96 10.18 14.41
CA SER A 19 -16.68 9.58 13.13
C SER A 19 -15.23 9.91 12.89
N ALA A 20 -14.37 8.92 13.12
CA ALA A 20 -12.96 8.99 12.78
C ALA A 20 -12.90 9.63 11.38
N ALA A 21 -12.17 10.75 11.28
CA ALA A 21 -12.06 11.48 10.03
C ALA A 21 -11.70 10.47 8.93
N PRO A 22 -12.41 10.46 7.79
CA PRO A 22 -12.17 9.49 6.74
C PRO A 22 -10.68 9.53 6.39
N VAL A 23 -10.05 8.37 6.33
CA VAL A 23 -8.63 8.23 5.97
C VAL A 23 -8.40 9.05 4.69
N LYS A 24 -7.70 10.18 4.82
CA LYS A 24 -7.39 11.11 3.72
C LYS A 24 -6.81 10.33 2.55
N ASP A 25 -7.32 10.61 1.35
CA ASP A 25 -6.99 10.05 0.03
C ASP A 25 -5.75 9.14 -0.05
N VAL A 26 -5.92 7.90 0.40
CA VAL A 26 -4.99 6.77 0.16
C VAL A 26 -4.73 6.58 -1.33
N SER A 27 -5.68 6.97 -2.18
CA SER A 27 -5.61 6.85 -3.64
C SER A 27 -4.46 7.65 -4.25
N LYS A 28 -4.25 8.91 -3.84
CA LYS A 28 -3.24 9.76 -4.49
C LYS A 28 -1.82 9.27 -4.23
N GLU A 29 -1.51 8.91 -2.99
CA GLU A 29 -0.18 8.39 -2.61
C GLU A 29 0.07 7.01 -3.23
N LEU A 30 -0.97 6.16 -3.30
CA LEU A 30 -0.93 4.88 -4.00
C LEU A 30 -0.65 5.05 -5.50
N ASP A 31 -1.35 5.98 -6.15
CA ASP A 31 -1.17 6.29 -7.56
C ASP A 31 0.27 6.77 -7.80
N GLN A 32 0.75 7.71 -6.99
CA GLN A 32 2.12 8.23 -7.08
C GLN A 32 3.17 7.12 -6.91
N ALA A 33 3.02 6.26 -5.90
CA ALA A 33 3.94 5.15 -5.67
C ALA A 33 3.90 4.13 -6.83
N THR A 34 2.72 3.87 -7.39
CA THR A 34 2.56 2.95 -8.52
C THR A 34 3.21 3.49 -9.79
N TYR A 35 2.99 4.77 -10.11
CA TYR A 35 3.66 5.43 -11.24
C TYR A 35 5.18 5.49 -11.03
N ALA A 36 5.64 5.74 -9.81
CA ALA A 36 7.06 5.71 -9.49
C ALA A 36 7.65 4.31 -9.73
N ALA A 37 7.00 3.24 -9.28
CA ALA A 37 7.43 1.86 -9.54
C ALA A 37 7.53 1.55 -11.04
N ILE A 38 6.49 1.91 -11.81
CA ILE A 38 6.46 1.71 -13.27
C ILE A 38 7.60 2.47 -13.94
N ASN A 39 7.81 3.73 -13.57
CA ASN A 39 8.86 4.57 -14.14
C ASN A 39 10.26 4.03 -13.81
N VAL A 40 10.51 3.61 -12.57
CA VAL A 40 11.77 3.00 -12.18
C VAL A 40 12.01 1.70 -12.96
N TYR A 41 11.00 0.83 -13.05
CA TYR A 41 11.13 -0.41 -13.82
C TYR A 41 11.44 -0.15 -15.30
N ARG A 42 10.76 0.82 -15.93
CA ARG A 42 11.00 1.16 -17.34
C ARG A 42 12.42 1.67 -17.58
N ASN A 43 12.95 2.49 -16.67
CA ASN A 43 14.25 3.12 -16.85
C ASN A 43 15.43 2.24 -16.37
N GLN A 44 15.20 1.37 -15.39
CA GLN A 44 16.27 0.67 -14.66
C GLN A 44 16.05 -0.84 -14.51
N GLY A 45 14.96 -1.36 -15.07
CA GLY A 45 14.59 -2.77 -14.98
C GLY A 45 14.24 -3.23 -13.56
N MET A 46 14.16 -4.54 -13.39
CA MET A 46 13.76 -5.16 -12.13
C MET A 46 14.78 -4.91 -11.01
N THR A 47 16.07 -4.90 -11.32
CA THR A 47 17.13 -4.61 -10.35
C THR A 47 17.03 -3.19 -9.79
N GLY A 48 16.78 -2.20 -10.65
CA GLY A 48 16.56 -0.82 -10.21
C GLY A 48 15.32 -0.67 -9.34
N LEU A 49 14.24 -1.38 -9.67
CA LEU A 49 13.01 -1.39 -8.88
C LEU A 49 13.22 -1.99 -7.49
N GLN A 50 13.94 -3.12 -7.38
CA GLN A 50 14.29 -3.71 -6.08
C GLN A 50 15.13 -2.74 -5.24
N LYS A 51 16.10 -2.05 -5.86
CA LYS A 51 16.91 -1.04 -5.19
C LYS A 51 16.05 0.10 -4.67
N ALA A 52 15.15 0.65 -5.49
CA ALA A 52 14.27 1.76 -5.10
C ALA A 52 13.37 1.38 -3.92
N VAL A 53 12.82 0.17 -3.90
CA VAL A 53 12.05 -0.33 -2.76
C VAL A 53 12.91 -0.44 -1.50
N ASN A 54 14.11 -1.02 -1.62
CA ASN A 54 15.02 -1.15 -0.48
C ASN A 54 15.45 0.22 0.07
N ASP A 55 15.80 1.15 -0.81
CA ASP A 55 16.17 2.51 -0.44
C ASP A 55 15.02 3.24 0.25
N CYS A 56 13.78 3.04 -0.22
CA CYS A 56 12.58 3.60 0.41
C CYS A 56 12.54 3.21 1.88
N TYR A 57 12.56 1.91 2.19
CA TYR A 57 12.51 1.44 3.58
C TYR A 57 13.73 1.86 4.42
N ARG A 58 14.92 1.96 3.81
CA ARG A 58 16.14 2.39 4.51
C ARG A 58 16.15 3.88 4.86
N GLN A 59 15.67 4.75 3.97
CA GLN A 59 15.71 6.20 4.17
C GLN A 59 14.79 6.66 5.30
N VAL A 60 13.61 6.05 5.43
CA VAL A 60 12.63 6.43 6.44
C VAL A 60 12.77 5.65 7.75
N GLY A 61 13.52 4.53 7.75
CA GLY A 61 13.78 3.72 8.95
C GLY A 61 12.59 2.87 9.42
N TYR A 62 11.42 3.01 8.80
CA TYR A 62 10.23 2.20 9.03
C TYR A 62 9.38 2.12 7.76
N ALA A 63 8.40 1.21 7.70
CA ALA A 63 7.52 1.11 6.54
C ALA A 63 6.48 2.25 6.51
N THR A 64 6.62 3.21 5.59
CA THR A 64 5.61 4.24 5.30
C THR A 64 4.55 3.73 4.31
N PRO A 65 3.36 4.35 4.23
CA PRO A 65 2.36 3.99 3.21
C PRO A 65 2.96 4.00 1.80
N PHE A 66 3.68 5.07 1.42
CA PHE A 66 4.39 5.15 0.14
C PHE A 66 5.30 3.94 -0.13
N CYS A 67 6.16 3.55 0.82
CA CYS A 67 7.07 2.42 0.61
C CYS A 67 6.31 1.09 0.47
N VAL A 68 5.22 0.91 1.23
CA VAL A 68 4.36 -0.27 1.11
C VAL A 68 3.68 -0.32 -0.26
N TYR A 69 3.19 0.81 -0.76
CA TYR A 69 2.55 0.91 -2.08
C TYR A 69 3.56 0.71 -3.21
N LEU A 70 4.77 1.26 -3.08
CA LEU A 70 5.87 1.08 -4.02
C LEU A 70 6.30 -0.39 -4.11
N ASP A 71 6.43 -1.07 -2.97
CA ASP A 71 6.78 -2.50 -2.89
C ASP A 71 5.67 -3.39 -3.48
N ALA A 72 4.40 -3.10 -3.14
CA ALA A 72 3.26 -3.81 -3.70
C ALA A 72 3.15 -3.62 -5.23
N ALA A 73 3.42 -2.42 -5.74
CA ALA A 73 3.50 -2.15 -7.17
C ALA A 73 4.67 -2.86 -7.84
N GLY A 74 5.85 -2.85 -7.22
CA GLY A 74 7.02 -3.58 -7.71
C GLY A 74 6.75 -5.09 -7.82
N ARG A 75 6.06 -5.66 -6.83
CA ARG A 75 5.62 -7.05 -6.84
C ARG A 75 4.65 -7.35 -7.98
N GLU A 76 3.65 -6.50 -8.23
CA GLU A 76 2.71 -6.70 -9.35
C GLU A 76 3.42 -6.60 -10.71
N ILE A 77 4.37 -5.68 -10.86
CA ILE A 77 5.20 -5.55 -12.07
C ILE A 77 6.02 -6.83 -12.27
N ASP A 78 6.69 -7.34 -11.24
CA ASP A 78 7.51 -8.56 -11.32
C ASP A 78 6.70 -9.78 -11.78
N PHE A 79 5.52 -9.99 -11.20
CA PHE A 79 4.64 -11.07 -11.64
C PHE A 79 4.08 -10.86 -13.05
N THR A 80 3.71 -9.63 -13.39
CA THR A 80 3.18 -9.30 -14.72
C THR A 80 4.23 -9.52 -15.80
N VAL A 81 5.47 -9.10 -15.55
CA VAL A 81 6.60 -9.28 -16.46
C VAL A 81 6.97 -10.76 -16.60
N ALA A 82 7.06 -11.51 -15.50
CA ALA A 82 7.31 -12.94 -15.54
C ALA A 82 6.24 -13.70 -16.34
N ARG A 83 4.96 -13.31 -16.19
CA ARG A 83 3.85 -13.87 -16.98
C ARG A 83 4.00 -13.54 -18.46
N ALA A 84 4.27 -12.28 -18.81
CA ALA A 84 4.46 -11.87 -20.20
C ALA A 84 5.62 -12.62 -20.88
N TYR A 85 6.75 -12.81 -20.17
CA TYR A 85 7.84 -13.62 -20.69
C TYR A 85 7.45 -15.09 -20.92
N LYS A 86 6.67 -15.67 -20.00
CA LYS A 86 6.17 -17.04 -20.14
C LYS A 86 5.28 -17.21 -21.36
N GLU A 87 4.43 -16.23 -21.65
CA GLU A 87 3.59 -16.20 -22.85
C GLU A 87 4.42 -16.13 -24.15
N LEU A 88 5.60 -15.50 -24.09
CA LEU A 88 6.59 -15.48 -25.18
C LEU A 88 7.50 -16.72 -25.22
N GLY A 89 7.16 -17.78 -24.48
CA GLY A 89 7.95 -19.01 -24.43
C GLY A 89 9.25 -18.91 -23.62
N ARG A 90 9.46 -17.84 -22.86
CA ARG A 90 10.63 -17.66 -21.99
C ARG A 90 10.26 -17.93 -20.53
N ASN A 91 10.99 -18.83 -19.89
CA ASN A 91 10.76 -19.13 -18.48
C ASN A 91 11.54 -18.17 -17.56
N VAL A 92 10.99 -16.98 -17.33
CA VAL A 92 11.52 -16.02 -16.35
C VAL A 92 10.71 -16.14 -15.06
N LEU A 93 11.38 -16.49 -13.96
CA LEU A 93 10.74 -16.59 -12.65
C LEU A 93 10.69 -15.21 -11.97
N PRO A 94 9.62 -14.91 -11.21
CA PRO A 94 9.58 -13.74 -10.33
C PRO A 94 10.75 -13.73 -9.35
N SER A 95 11.24 -12.54 -9.03
CA SER A 95 12.32 -12.32 -8.09
C SER A 95 11.97 -12.80 -6.67
N THR A 96 12.94 -13.41 -5.99
CA THR A 96 12.83 -13.75 -4.56
C THR A 96 12.60 -12.53 -3.68
N PHE A 97 13.04 -11.34 -4.13
CA PHE A 97 12.82 -10.08 -3.44
C PHE A 97 11.33 -9.76 -3.27
N PHE A 98 10.51 -10.02 -4.29
CA PHE A 98 9.09 -9.72 -4.30
C PHE A 98 8.21 -10.89 -3.85
N GLN A 99 8.78 -12.03 -3.46
CA GLN A 99 8.01 -13.18 -2.97
C GLN A 99 7.30 -12.89 -1.63
N ALA A 100 6.27 -13.71 -1.33
CA ALA A 100 5.32 -13.44 -0.26
C ALA A 100 5.99 -13.29 1.12
N LYS A 101 7.00 -14.11 1.42
CA LYS A 101 7.75 -14.05 2.67
C LYS A 101 8.51 -12.73 2.80
N SER A 102 9.38 -12.42 1.84
CA SER A 102 10.21 -11.20 1.83
C SER A 102 9.36 -9.92 1.85
N PHE A 103 8.27 -9.91 1.08
CA PHE A 103 7.30 -8.81 1.07
C PHE A 103 6.60 -8.65 2.43
N GLY A 104 6.15 -9.75 3.04
CA GLY A 104 5.52 -9.74 4.34
C GLY A 104 6.45 -9.22 5.43
N GLU A 105 7.72 -9.64 5.43
CA GLU A 105 8.73 -9.17 6.39
C GLU A 105 8.96 -7.65 6.31
N ARG A 106 9.04 -7.09 5.10
CA ARG A 106 9.20 -5.63 4.92
C ARG A 106 7.97 -4.84 5.34
N THR A 107 6.78 -5.31 4.96
CA THR A 107 5.52 -4.57 5.17
C THR A 107 4.89 -4.77 6.53
N ALA A 108 5.27 -5.82 7.28
CA ALA A 108 4.67 -6.14 8.58
C ALA A 108 4.76 -4.98 9.58
N SER A 109 5.90 -4.29 9.62
CA SER A 109 6.12 -3.16 10.54
C SER A 109 5.08 -2.05 10.36
N PHE A 110 4.65 -1.76 9.12
CA PHE A 110 3.60 -0.78 8.84
C PHE A 110 2.30 -1.15 9.54
N TYR A 111 1.84 -2.39 9.40
CA TYR A 111 0.57 -2.84 9.97
C TYR A 111 0.60 -2.93 11.50
N ILE A 112 1.73 -3.38 12.04
CA ILE A 112 1.94 -3.48 13.49
C ILE A 112 1.88 -2.09 14.12
N LEU A 113 2.59 -1.10 13.55
CA LEU A 113 2.63 0.27 14.07
C LEU A 113 1.26 0.97 13.99
N HIS A 114 0.46 0.65 12.98
CA HIS A 114 -0.89 1.20 12.83
C HIS A 114 -1.97 0.38 13.58
N GLN A 115 -1.57 -0.59 14.40
CA GLN A 115 -2.46 -1.43 15.20
C GLN A 115 -3.52 -2.17 14.38
N HIS A 116 -3.24 -2.45 13.10
CA HIS A 116 -4.17 -3.18 12.26
C HIS A 116 -4.19 -4.65 12.66
N THR A 117 -5.39 -5.21 12.81
CA THR A 117 -5.56 -6.65 12.89
C THR A 117 -5.13 -7.32 11.59
N ARG A 118 -4.90 -8.64 11.63
CA ARG A 118 -4.62 -9.43 10.42
C ARG A 118 -5.74 -9.28 9.37
N LYS A 119 -7.01 -9.23 9.82
CA LYS A 119 -8.17 -9.07 8.94
C LYS A 119 -8.15 -7.70 8.23
N GLU A 120 -7.89 -6.63 8.98
CA GLU A 120 -7.82 -5.27 8.43
C GLU A 120 -6.62 -5.09 7.49
N SER A 121 -5.46 -5.65 7.87
CA SER A 121 -4.25 -5.65 7.05
C SER A 121 -4.49 -6.35 5.72
N ASN A 122 -5.14 -7.53 5.75
CA ASN A 122 -5.49 -8.27 4.53
C ASN A 122 -6.52 -7.50 3.68
N ALA A 123 -7.55 -6.91 4.29
CA ALA A 123 -8.55 -6.13 3.58
C ALA A 123 -7.93 -4.90 2.90
N HIS A 124 -7.02 -4.21 3.59
CA HIS A 124 -6.25 -3.10 3.03
C HIS A 124 -5.39 -3.56 1.85
N MET A 125 -4.64 -4.67 1.98
CA MET A 125 -3.84 -5.23 0.89
C MET A 125 -4.66 -5.64 -0.33
N GLN A 126 -5.79 -6.29 -0.12
CA GLN A 126 -6.70 -6.61 -1.23
C GLN A 126 -7.22 -5.35 -1.93
N LYS A 127 -7.52 -4.29 -1.17
CA LYS A 127 -8.00 -3.01 -1.73
C LYS A 127 -6.94 -2.36 -2.59
N ILE A 128 -5.71 -2.17 -2.09
CA ILE A 128 -4.66 -1.50 -2.86
C ILE A 128 -4.23 -2.35 -4.05
N GLN A 129 -4.18 -3.68 -3.91
CA GLN A 129 -3.67 -4.57 -4.95
C GLN A 129 -4.54 -4.50 -6.20
N LYS A 130 -5.87 -4.40 -6.04
CA LYS A 130 -6.79 -4.19 -7.16
C LYS A 130 -6.52 -2.87 -7.91
N GLN A 131 -6.21 -1.80 -7.18
CA GLN A 131 -5.91 -0.49 -7.78
C GLN A 131 -4.56 -0.49 -8.50
N ILE A 132 -3.53 -1.03 -7.84
CA ILE A 132 -2.19 -1.21 -8.39
C ILE A 132 -2.25 -2.05 -9.67
N GLN A 133 -2.92 -3.21 -9.63
CA GLN A 133 -3.06 -4.08 -10.80
C GLN A 133 -3.71 -3.35 -11.97
N LYS A 134 -4.78 -2.58 -11.72
CA LYS A 134 -5.43 -1.78 -12.78
C LYS A 134 -4.44 -0.79 -13.42
N GLN A 135 -3.60 -0.13 -12.62
CA GLN A 135 -2.65 0.84 -13.13
C GLN A 135 -1.45 0.20 -13.83
N VAL A 136 -0.91 -0.88 -13.28
CA VAL A 136 0.17 -1.65 -13.89
C VAL A 136 -0.29 -2.21 -15.24
N ASN A 137 -1.46 -2.85 -15.31
CA ASN A 137 -1.96 -3.39 -16.58
C ASN A 137 -2.21 -2.30 -17.63
N LYS A 138 -2.68 -1.12 -17.20
CA LYS A 138 -2.93 0.01 -18.11
C LYS A 138 -1.64 0.66 -18.61
N ASN A 139 -0.64 0.77 -17.75
CA ASN A 139 0.47 1.70 -17.96
C ASN A 139 1.84 1.03 -18.01
N LEU A 140 2.00 -0.28 -17.79
CA LEU A 140 3.31 -0.93 -17.79
C LEU A 140 3.84 -1.11 -19.21
N PHE A 141 3.02 -1.73 -20.07
CA PHE A 141 3.31 -1.90 -21.49
C PHE A 141 2.54 -0.83 -22.28
N PRO A 142 3.22 0.03 -23.07
CA PRO A 142 2.52 0.89 -24.02
C PRO A 142 1.65 0.03 -24.95
N GLN A 143 0.44 0.50 -25.23
CA GLN A 143 -0.29 0.02 -26.41
C GLN A 143 0.08 0.96 -27.53
N ASP A 144 0.81 0.44 -28.53
CA ASP A 144 1.15 1.14 -29.76
C ASP A 144 -0.11 1.41 -30.61
#